data_AF-A0A3R7PAJ6-F1
#
_entry.id   AF-A0A3R7PAJ6-F1
#
_cell.length_a   1.000
_cell.length_b   1.000
_cell.length_c   1.000
_cell.angle_alpha   90.00
_cell.angle_beta   90.00
_cell.angle_gamma   90.00
#
_symmetry.space_group_name_H-M   'P 1'
#
loop_
_entity.id
_entity.type
_entity.pdbx_description
1 polymer ?
#
loop_
_entity_poly.entity_id
_entity_poly.type
_entity_poly.pdbx_seq_one_letter_code
_entity_poly.pdbx_strand_id
1 'polypeptide(L)'
;MVEDTLNLTLPHFHLRSPVLQSEAIEEDQETHNLNTFEDLLELVGTRGRWNVRVFFICCARKLERPVRFVWVHSVDMLGCPFASLSYQFLGATPEHWCHVAPLVQANWTQDQIRSLAIPYCNETGQYEGCQMYDANYALAADLGFERSQNNSGILPRLDTVACEAWAFDSAEYESTVVTEWDLVCDRRPLYSSLQAVTQAGYLLGSLLMGYLCDR
;
A
#
# COMPACT_ATOMS: atom_id res chain seq x y z
N MET A 1 40.73 -21.48 67.60
CA MET A 1 40.00 -20.93 68.75
C MET A 1 38.55 -20.78 68.29
N VAL A 2 37.64 -21.54 68.89
CA VAL A 2 36.89 -21.13 70.11
C VAL A 2 35.88 -20.07 69.65
N GLU A 3 34.72 -20.49 69.14
CA GLU A 3 33.49 -20.84 69.90
C GLU A 3 32.63 -19.59 70.19
N ASP A 4 31.32 -19.67 70.43
CA ASP A 4 30.25 -20.49 69.81
C ASP A 4 28.91 -20.04 70.43
N THR A 5 27.81 -20.05 69.67
CA THR A 5 26.42 -20.00 70.19
C THR A 5 26.05 -18.78 71.08
N LEU A 6 24.84 -18.58 71.64
CA LEU A 6 23.51 -19.24 71.66
C LEU A 6 22.48 -18.05 71.69
N ASN A 7 21.14 -18.12 71.60
CA ASN A 7 20.10 -19.15 71.71
C ASN A 7 18.79 -18.63 71.04
N LEU A 8 17.67 -19.36 71.20
CA LEU A 8 16.26 -18.95 71.03
C LEU A 8 15.78 -18.72 69.58
N THR A 9 15.32 -19.72 68.81
CA THR A 9 14.20 -20.71 68.94
C THR A 9 12.91 -20.31 68.22
N LEU A 10 12.49 -21.16 67.28
CA LEU A 10 11.21 -21.12 66.53
C LEU A 10 9.98 -21.44 67.43
N PRO A 11 8.76 -21.32 66.88
CA PRO A 11 8.12 -22.57 66.45
C PRO A 11 7.31 -22.52 65.13
N HIS A 12 7.64 -23.46 64.22
CA HIS A 12 6.71 -24.22 63.34
C HIS A 12 5.81 -23.47 62.31
N PHE A 13 5.17 -24.11 61.30
CA PHE A 13 4.92 -25.53 61.03
C PHE A 13 5.06 -25.89 59.51
N HIS A 14 5.16 -27.17 59.14
CA HIS A 14 5.53 -27.67 57.79
C HIS A 14 4.66 -28.91 57.38
N LEU A 15 4.64 -29.45 56.16
CA LEU A 15 5.40 -29.18 54.92
C LEU A 15 4.46 -28.58 53.82
N ARG A 16 4.14 -29.13 52.63
CA ARG A 16 4.47 -30.38 51.90
C ARG A 16 4.23 -30.21 50.38
N SER A 17 5.04 -30.86 49.53
CA SER A 17 4.74 -31.24 48.14
C SER A 17 4.72 -32.78 47.97
N PRO A 18 3.86 -33.32 47.10
CA PRO A 18 4.28 -34.10 45.92
C PRO A 18 3.57 -33.58 44.63
N VAL A 19 4.12 -33.60 43.40
CA VAL A 19 4.72 -34.67 42.55
C VAL A 19 3.67 -35.51 41.78
N LEU A 20 3.64 -35.31 40.45
CA LEU A 20 2.97 -36.10 39.38
C LEU A 20 1.42 -36.18 39.46
N GLN A 21 0.68 -36.41 38.36
CA GLN A 21 1.06 -36.87 37.02
C GLN A 21 0.29 -36.14 35.89
N SER A 22 0.62 -36.46 34.64
CA SER A 22 0.05 -35.95 33.39
C SER A 22 -1.47 -36.12 33.24
N GLU A 23 -2.13 -35.03 32.82
CA GLU A 23 -3.25 -35.09 31.86
C GLU A 23 -2.86 -34.21 30.66
N ALA A 24 -3.08 -34.73 29.46
CA ALA A 24 -2.94 -33.95 28.23
C ALA A 24 -4.27 -33.22 27.99
N ILE A 25 -4.19 -31.92 27.72
CA ILE A 25 -5.30 -31.15 27.17
C ILE A 25 -4.85 -30.71 25.78
N GLU A 26 -5.72 -30.91 24.79
CA GLU A 26 -5.42 -30.80 23.37
C GLU A 26 -5.12 -29.36 22.93
N GLU A 27 -4.59 -29.24 21.71
CA GLU A 27 -4.45 -27.97 21.02
C GLU A 27 -5.83 -27.33 20.79
N ASP A 28 -6.00 -26.11 21.30
CA ASP A 28 -6.91 -25.12 20.71
C ASP A 28 -6.23 -23.74 20.80
N GLN A 29 -4.94 -23.70 20.40
CA GLN A 29 -4.21 -22.44 20.21
C GLN A 29 -4.56 -21.84 18.84
N GLU A 30 -5.82 -21.48 18.65
CA GLU A 30 -6.29 -20.73 17.48
C GLU A 30 -5.83 -19.27 17.57
N THR A 31 -4.52 -19.06 17.40
CA THR A 31 -3.98 -17.76 17.00
C THR A 31 -4.44 -17.47 15.58
N HIS A 32 -5.66 -16.95 15.47
CA HIS A 32 -6.26 -16.52 14.21
C HIS A 32 -5.27 -15.59 13.49
N ASN A 33 -4.78 -16.03 12.33
CA ASN A 33 -3.73 -15.34 11.60
C ASN A 33 -4.32 -14.07 10.98
N LEU A 34 -4.13 -12.92 11.63
CA LEU A 34 -4.63 -11.59 11.25
C LEU A 34 -3.90 -11.03 10.00
N ASN A 35 -3.87 -11.83 8.95
CA ASN A 35 -3.18 -11.58 7.69
C ASN A 35 -4.14 -11.07 6.60
N THR A 36 -5.46 -11.21 6.81
CA THR A 36 -6.50 -10.79 5.87
C THR A 36 -7.26 -9.57 6.40
N PHE A 37 -7.69 -8.70 5.49
CA PHE A 37 -8.48 -7.52 5.86
C PHE A 37 -9.85 -7.88 6.46
N GLU A 38 -10.42 -9.03 6.07
CA GLU A 38 -11.72 -9.49 6.57
C GLU A 38 -11.67 -9.87 8.06
N ASP A 39 -10.57 -10.49 8.53
CA ASP A 39 -10.35 -10.82 9.95
C ASP A 39 -10.37 -9.56 10.84
N LEU A 40 -9.79 -8.47 10.33
CA LEU A 40 -9.78 -7.17 11.00
C LEU A 40 -11.18 -6.53 11.04
N LEU A 41 -12.01 -6.72 10.00
CA LEU A 41 -13.40 -6.24 9.98
C LEU A 41 -14.29 -7.02 10.96
N GLU A 42 -14.06 -8.32 11.13
CA GLU A 42 -14.80 -9.14 12.09
C GLU A 42 -14.43 -8.76 13.54
N LEU A 43 -13.13 -8.59 13.82
CA LEU A 43 -12.62 -8.13 15.13
C LEU A 43 -13.17 -6.73 15.54
N VAL A 44 -13.45 -5.85 14.57
CA VAL A 44 -14.03 -4.52 14.80
C VAL A 44 -15.53 -4.56 15.16
N GLY A 45 -16.22 -5.68 14.96
CA GLY A 45 -17.56 -5.93 15.51
C GLY A 45 -18.70 -5.19 14.79
N THR A 46 -19.18 -5.80 13.70
CA THR A 46 -20.10 -5.20 12.71
C THR A 46 -21.48 -4.71 13.19
N ARG A 47 -21.88 -4.92 14.46
CA ARG A 47 -23.26 -4.66 14.92
C ARG A 47 -23.47 -4.14 16.35
N GLY A 48 -22.45 -3.52 16.95
CA GLY A 48 -22.56 -2.96 18.31
C GLY A 48 -23.73 -1.96 18.46
N ARG A 49 -24.55 -2.11 19.52
CA ARG A 49 -25.68 -1.18 19.83
C ARG A 49 -25.22 0.28 20.03
N TRP A 50 -23.94 0.48 20.36
CA TRP A 50 -23.31 1.80 20.40
C TRP A 50 -23.12 2.39 18.99
N ASN A 51 -22.51 1.65 18.06
CA ASN A 51 -22.30 2.09 16.67
C ASN A 51 -23.62 2.47 15.99
N VAL A 52 -24.67 1.66 16.20
CA VAL A 52 -26.03 1.95 15.73
C VAL A 52 -26.60 3.22 16.36
N ARG A 53 -26.40 3.46 17.67
CA ARG A 53 -26.80 4.71 18.33
C ARG A 53 -26.02 5.92 17.81
N VAL A 54 -24.71 5.80 17.60
CA VAL A 54 -23.87 6.88 17.05
C VAL A 54 -24.35 7.25 15.64
N PHE A 55 -24.63 6.26 14.78
CA PHE A 55 -25.21 6.48 13.46
C PHE A 55 -26.55 7.26 13.54
N PHE A 56 -27.47 6.82 14.40
CA PHE A 56 -28.75 7.53 14.58
C PHE A 56 -28.59 8.92 15.21
N ILE A 57 -27.61 9.16 16.09
CA ILE A 57 -27.33 10.49 16.67
C ILE A 57 -26.78 11.44 15.60
N CYS A 58 -25.85 10.98 14.76
CA CYS A 58 -25.31 11.75 13.64
C CYS A 58 -26.40 12.10 12.62
N CYS A 59 -27.33 11.18 12.33
CA CYS A 59 -28.46 11.42 11.45
C CYS A 59 -29.53 12.33 12.09
N ALA A 60 -29.84 12.17 13.38
CA ALA A 60 -30.88 12.97 14.07
C ALA A 60 -30.47 14.44 14.24
N ARG A 61 -29.18 14.72 14.52
CA ARG A 61 -28.62 16.08 14.59
C ARG A 61 -28.77 16.90 13.30
N LYS A 62 -29.12 16.24 12.19
CA LYS A 62 -29.37 16.85 10.87
C LYS A 62 -30.76 17.46 10.72
N LEU A 63 -31.70 17.15 11.63
CA LEU A 63 -33.12 17.51 11.52
C LEU A 63 -33.49 18.85 12.21
N GLU A 64 -32.66 19.34 13.13
CA GLU A 64 -32.95 20.49 14.01
C GLU A 64 -32.61 21.87 13.39
N ARG A 65 -32.04 21.92 12.17
CA ARG A 65 -31.63 23.18 11.50
C ARG A 65 -32.59 23.56 10.36
N PRO A 66 -32.73 24.87 10.05
CA PRO A 66 -33.69 25.34 9.05
C PRO A 66 -33.42 24.75 7.67
N VAL A 67 -34.49 24.34 6.99
CA VAL A 67 -34.49 23.46 5.81
C VAL A 67 -33.60 23.88 4.63
N ARG A 68 -33.15 25.14 4.56
CA ARG A 68 -32.23 25.61 3.50
C ARG A 68 -30.77 25.20 3.74
N PHE A 69 -30.31 25.09 4.99
CA PHE A 69 -28.98 24.57 5.31
C PHE A 69 -28.91 23.04 5.29
N VAL A 70 -30.04 22.37 5.51
CA VAL A 70 -30.11 20.89 5.55
C VAL A 70 -29.79 20.28 4.18
N TRP A 71 -30.20 20.91 3.07
CA TRP A 71 -29.87 20.41 1.72
C TRP A 71 -28.38 20.48 1.37
N VAL A 72 -27.68 21.53 1.80
CA VAL A 72 -26.23 21.66 1.53
C VAL A 72 -25.47 20.57 2.30
N HIS A 73 -25.59 20.57 3.63
CA HIS A 73 -24.92 19.58 4.48
C HIS A 73 -25.45 18.13 4.33
N SER A 74 -26.57 17.89 3.63
CA SER A 74 -27.00 16.53 3.28
C SER A 74 -26.31 15.99 2.04
N VAL A 75 -26.05 16.83 1.03
CA VAL A 75 -25.27 16.47 -0.16
C VAL A 75 -23.79 16.29 0.21
N ASP A 76 -23.17 17.25 0.90
CA ASP A 76 -21.73 17.20 1.24
C ASP A 76 -21.38 15.91 2.02
N MET A 77 -22.11 15.64 3.11
CA MET A 77 -21.81 14.54 4.03
C MET A 77 -22.02 13.15 3.40
N LEU A 78 -22.76 13.04 2.30
CA LEU A 78 -22.96 11.78 1.58
C LEU A 78 -22.04 11.65 0.37
N GLY A 79 -21.77 12.75 -0.34
CA GLY A 79 -20.91 12.77 -1.53
C GLY A 79 -19.41 12.75 -1.23
N CYS A 80 -18.95 13.56 -0.28
CA CYS A 80 -17.53 13.71 0.05
C CYS A 80 -16.82 12.37 0.35
N PRO A 81 -17.29 11.49 1.27
CA PRO A 81 -16.56 10.26 1.57
C PRO A 81 -16.49 9.31 0.37
N PHE A 82 -17.51 9.28 -0.49
CA PHE A 82 -17.48 8.44 -1.70
C PHE A 82 -16.48 8.97 -2.73
N ALA A 83 -16.42 10.29 -2.95
CA ALA A 83 -15.44 10.92 -3.80
C ALA A 83 -13.99 10.77 -3.27
N SER A 84 -13.80 10.91 -1.95
CA SER A 84 -12.50 10.72 -1.29
C SER A 84 -11.98 9.29 -1.29
N LEU A 85 -12.85 8.29 -1.54
CA LEU A 85 -12.53 6.87 -1.67
C LEU A 85 -12.40 6.41 -3.14
N SER A 86 -13.11 7.05 -4.08
CA SER A 86 -13.02 6.68 -5.50
C SER A 86 -11.63 6.97 -6.10
N TYR A 87 -10.91 7.95 -5.56
CA TYR A 87 -9.57 8.33 -6.02
C TYR A 87 -8.56 7.18 -5.89
N GLN A 88 -8.62 6.38 -4.83
CA GLN A 88 -7.66 5.29 -4.58
C GLN A 88 -7.84 4.13 -5.57
N PHE A 89 -9.08 3.83 -5.98
CA PHE A 89 -9.35 2.82 -7.01
C PHE A 89 -8.88 3.27 -8.41
N LEU A 90 -8.83 4.57 -8.67
CA LEU A 90 -8.26 5.14 -9.90
C LEU A 90 -6.72 5.21 -9.90
N GLY A 91 -6.09 4.99 -8.74
CA GLY A 91 -4.64 5.01 -8.53
C GLY A 91 -3.95 3.66 -8.66
N ALA A 92 -4.60 2.65 -9.25
CA ALA A 92 -3.98 1.35 -9.50
C ALA A 92 -2.72 1.50 -10.38
N THR A 93 -1.61 0.91 -9.95
CA THR A 93 -0.34 0.88 -10.70
C THR A 93 -0.22 -0.46 -11.44
N PRO A 94 -0.55 -0.55 -12.74
CA PRO A 94 -0.30 -1.78 -13.51
C PRO A 94 1.20 -2.06 -13.63
N GLU A 95 1.53 -3.27 -14.09
CA GLU A 95 2.91 -3.63 -14.39
C GLU A 95 3.48 -2.72 -15.50
N HIS A 96 4.69 -2.22 -15.31
CA HIS A 96 5.30 -1.19 -16.14
C HIS A 96 6.77 -1.46 -16.43
N TRP A 97 7.22 -0.97 -17.58
CA TRP A 97 8.60 -1.01 -18.04
C TRP A 97 8.96 0.24 -18.82
N CYS A 98 10.23 0.37 -19.17
CA CYS A 98 10.77 1.51 -19.87
C CYS A 98 10.40 1.47 -21.37
N HIS A 99 9.90 2.58 -21.91
CA HIS A 99 9.49 2.67 -23.31
C HIS A 99 10.70 2.94 -24.22
N VAL A 100 11.13 1.92 -24.96
CA VAL A 100 12.28 2.02 -25.88
C VAL A 100 11.80 2.27 -27.31
N ALA A 101 11.59 3.54 -27.66
CA ALA A 101 11.00 3.95 -28.93
C ALA A 101 11.67 3.35 -30.20
N PRO A 102 13.00 3.20 -30.32
CA PRO A 102 13.63 2.56 -31.48
C PRO A 102 13.21 1.09 -31.69
N LEU A 103 13.02 0.32 -30.60
CA LEU A 103 12.62 -1.09 -30.70
C LEU A 103 11.13 -1.25 -31.02
N VAL A 104 10.30 -0.33 -30.51
CA VAL A 104 8.87 -0.26 -30.85
C VAL A 104 8.68 0.12 -32.33
N GLN A 105 9.47 1.07 -32.84
CA GLN A 105 9.48 1.43 -34.26
C GLN A 105 9.97 0.29 -35.17
N ALA A 106 10.86 -0.57 -34.66
CA ALA A 106 11.30 -1.79 -35.33
C ALA A 106 10.29 -2.95 -35.25
N ASN A 107 9.11 -2.75 -34.63
CA ASN A 107 8.03 -3.74 -34.49
C ASN A 107 8.46 -5.01 -33.73
N TRP A 108 9.22 -4.86 -32.65
CA TRP A 108 9.59 -5.95 -31.74
C TRP A 108 8.47 -6.26 -30.74
N THR A 109 8.42 -7.48 -30.20
CA THR A 109 7.44 -7.81 -29.14
C THR A 109 7.83 -7.19 -27.79
N GLN A 110 6.87 -6.97 -26.90
CA GLN A 110 7.15 -6.42 -25.57
C GLN A 110 8.06 -7.35 -24.75
N ASP A 111 7.97 -8.67 -24.92
CA ASP A 111 8.88 -9.64 -24.28
C ASP A 111 10.33 -9.52 -24.77
N GLN A 112 10.53 -9.24 -26.07
CA GLN A 112 11.85 -9.01 -26.65
C GLN A 112 12.46 -7.70 -26.15
N ILE A 113 11.65 -6.64 -26.02
CA ILE A 113 12.07 -5.36 -25.44
C ILE A 113 12.43 -5.56 -23.96
N ARG A 114 11.53 -6.16 -23.18
CA ARG A 114 11.68 -6.49 -21.75
C ARG A 114 12.97 -7.27 -21.47
N SER A 115 13.20 -8.38 -22.19
CA SER A 115 14.35 -9.26 -21.98
C SER A 115 15.68 -8.76 -22.55
N LEU A 116 15.69 -7.70 -23.37
CA LEU A 116 16.92 -7.04 -23.81
C LEU A 116 17.26 -5.82 -22.94
N ALA A 117 16.27 -4.97 -22.65
CA ALA A 117 16.48 -3.62 -22.14
C ALA A 117 16.42 -3.49 -20.62
N ILE A 118 15.66 -4.35 -19.92
CA ILE A 118 15.42 -4.20 -18.48
C ILE A 118 16.38 -5.12 -17.69
N PRO A 119 17.02 -4.64 -16.61
CA PRO A 119 17.74 -5.52 -15.70
C PRO A 119 16.79 -6.48 -14.98
N TYR A 120 17.21 -7.75 -14.91
CA TYR A 120 16.51 -8.80 -14.19
C TYR A 120 17.16 -9.00 -12.82
N CYS A 121 16.38 -8.80 -11.75
CA CYS A 121 16.87 -8.95 -10.38
C CYS A 121 16.77 -10.41 -9.94
N ASN A 122 17.92 -11.06 -9.78
CA ASN A 122 18.00 -12.48 -9.38
C ASN A 122 17.49 -12.74 -7.94
N GLU A 123 17.43 -11.72 -7.09
CA GLU A 123 16.97 -11.86 -5.69
C GLU A 123 15.44 -11.86 -5.57
N THR A 124 14.75 -11.06 -6.38
CA THR A 124 13.28 -11.01 -6.42
C THR A 124 12.67 -11.95 -7.47
N GLY A 125 13.47 -12.37 -8.46
CA GLY A 125 12.99 -13.15 -9.61
C GLY A 125 12.15 -12.32 -10.60
N GLN A 126 12.35 -11.00 -10.62
CA GLN A 126 11.52 -10.05 -11.38
C GLN A 126 12.37 -9.04 -12.16
N TYR A 127 11.78 -8.46 -13.22
CA TYR A 127 12.37 -7.36 -13.97
C TYR A 127 12.13 -6.02 -13.27
N GLU A 128 13.11 -5.12 -13.24
CA GLU A 128 12.96 -3.81 -12.58
C GLU A 128 12.27 -2.77 -13.49
N GLY A 129 10.98 -2.56 -13.31
CA GLY A 129 10.18 -1.61 -14.12
C GLY A 129 10.59 -0.13 -14.10
N CYS A 130 11.65 0.24 -13.38
CA CYS A 130 12.13 1.62 -13.19
C CYS A 130 13.54 1.90 -13.75
N GLN A 131 14.27 0.88 -14.21
CA GLN A 131 15.60 1.03 -14.79
C GLN A 131 15.69 0.32 -16.13
N MET A 132 16.59 0.77 -16.99
CA MET A 132 17.00 0.06 -18.20
C MET A 132 18.52 0.10 -18.32
N TYR A 133 19.09 -0.80 -19.12
CA TYR A 133 20.52 -0.74 -19.46
C TYR A 133 20.84 0.49 -20.31
N ASP A 134 22.00 1.11 -20.11
CA ASP A 134 22.51 2.11 -21.06
C ASP A 134 23.10 1.40 -22.28
N ALA A 135 22.37 1.40 -23.39
CA ALA A 135 22.74 0.72 -24.63
C ALA A 135 22.18 1.43 -25.86
N ASN A 136 22.88 1.32 -27.00
CA ASN A 136 22.43 1.93 -28.25
C ASN A 136 21.28 1.12 -28.89
N TYR A 137 20.05 1.41 -28.48
CA TYR A 137 18.85 0.73 -28.96
C TYR A 137 18.53 0.95 -30.45
N ALA A 138 19.08 1.98 -31.10
CA ALA A 138 18.97 2.13 -32.56
C ALA A 138 19.82 1.07 -33.29
N LEU A 139 21.06 0.83 -32.81
CA LEU A 139 21.89 -0.27 -33.32
C LEU A 139 21.27 -1.65 -33.03
N ALA A 140 20.56 -1.80 -31.92
CA ALA A 140 19.81 -3.02 -31.62
C ALA A 140 18.69 -3.28 -32.64
N ALA A 141 17.90 -2.25 -32.97
CA ALA A 141 16.84 -2.32 -33.98
C ALA A 141 17.35 -2.79 -35.34
N ASP A 142 18.45 -2.20 -35.84
CA ASP A 142 19.06 -2.57 -37.14
C ASP A 142 19.63 -4.00 -37.18
N LEU A 143 20.12 -4.51 -36.04
CA LEU A 143 20.77 -5.83 -35.95
C LEU A 143 19.79 -6.98 -35.71
N GLY A 144 18.61 -6.70 -35.16
CA GLY A 144 17.61 -7.69 -34.79
C GLY A 144 17.88 -8.39 -33.43
N PHE A 145 16.79 -8.89 -32.83
CA PHE A 145 16.77 -9.43 -31.48
C PHE A 145 17.86 -10.48 -31.20
N GLU A 146 17.97 -11.55 -32.00
CA GLU A 146 18.91 -12.64 -31.73
C GLU A 146 20.37 -12.18 -31.66
N ARG A 147 20.79 -11.22 -32.50
CA ARG A 147 22.14 -10.65 -32.45
C ARG A 147 22.34 -9.78 -31.21
N SER A 148 21.35 -8.94 -30.90
CA SER A 148 21.42 -8.04 -29.74
C SER A 148 21.50 -8.79 -28.41
N GLN A 149 20.78 -9.91 -28.28
CA GLN A 149 20.74 -10.71 -27.05
C GLN A 149 21.99 -11.57 -26.88
N ASN A 150 22.44 -12.27 -27.92
CA ASN A 150 23.55 -13.23 -27.85
C ASN A 150 24.94 -12.58 -27.91
N ASN A 151 25.08 -11.37 -28.44
CA ASN A 151 26.38 -10.74 -28.66
C ASN A 151 26.54 -9.41 -27.92
N SER A 152 26.62 -9.49 -26.58
CA SER A 152 26.85 -8.35 -25.67
C SER A 152 28.16 -7.59 -25.89
N GLY A 153 29.05 -8.05 -26.77
CA GLY A 153 30.20 -7.28 -27.25
C GLY A 153 29.86 -6.20 -28.28
N ILE A 154 28.67 -6.27 -28.91
CA ILE A 154 28.15 -5.24 -29.82
C ILE A 154 27.25 -4.24 -29.08
N LEU A 155 26.49 -4.73 -28.09
CA LEU A 155 25.66 -3.94 -27.20
C LEU A 155 26.08 -4.19 -25.75
N PRO A 156 27.06 -3.43 -25.23
CA PRO A 156 27.42 -3.50 -23.82
C PRO A 156 26.21 -3.14 -22.97
N ARG A 157 25.96 -3.94 -21.93
CA ARG A 157 24.89 -3.76 -20.94
C ARG A 157 25.54 -3.88 -19.56
N LEU A 158 26.35 -2.88 -19.22
CA LEU A 158 27.14 -2.83 -17.99
C LEU A 158 26.43 -1.96 -16.95
N ASP A 159 26.11 -0.72 -17.33
CA ASP A 159 25.48 0.27 -16.47
C ASP A 159 23.97 0.36 -16.72
N THR A 160 23.23 0.84 -15.72
CA THR A 160 21.79 1.09 -15.80
C THR A 160 21.46 2.57 -15.60
N VAL A 161 20.37 3.01 -16.23
CA VAL A 161 19.86 4.38 -16.20
C VAL A 161 18.38 4.40 -15.84
N ALA A 162 17.94 5.50 -15.21
CA ALA A 162 16.54 5.77 -14.98
C ALA A 162 15.80 6.03 -16.30
N CYS A 163 14.53 5.65 -16.36
CA CYS A 163 13.75 5.68 -17.60
C CYS A 163 12.98 6.99 -17.77
N GLU A 164 13.05 7.58 -18.96
CA GLU A 164 12.40 8.88 -19.26
C GLU A 164 10.91 8.75 -19.63
N ALA A 165 10.51 7.57 -20.13
CA ALA A 165 9.17 7.25 -20.57
C ALA A 165 8.85 5.77 -20.27
N TRP A 166 7.56 5.46 -20.10
CA TRP A 166 7.09 4.15 -19.65
C TRP A 166 6.09 3.52 -20.62
N ALA A 167 6.05 2.19 -20.60
CA ALA A 167 5.02 1.37 -21.21
C ALA A 167 4.38 0.52 -20.11
N PHE A 168 3.07 0.34 -20.19
CA PHE A 168 2.25 -0.33 -19.19
C PHE A 168 1.58 -1.56 -19.80
N ASP A 169 1.37 -2.61 -19.01
CA ASP A 169 0.50 -3.70 -19.43
C ASP A 169 -0.97 -3.26 -19.34
N SER A 170 -1.71 -3.44 -20.44
CA SER A 170 -3.14 -3.15 -20.54
C SER A 170 -4.02 -4.39 -20.27
N ALA A 171 -3.45 -5.50 -19.80
CA ALA A 171 -4.18 -6.74 -19.53
C ALA A 171 -5.21 -6.64 -18.38
N GLU A 172 -4.94 -5.80 -17.37
CA GLU A 172 -5.84 -5.61 -16.21
C GLU A 172 -6.60 -4.26 -16.26
N TYR A 173 -5.98 -3.19 -16.77
CA TYR A 173 -6.56 -1.85 -16.88
C TYR A 173 -6.18 -1.19 -18.22
N GLU A 174 -7.15 -0.70 -19.00
CA GLU A 174 -6.84 0.08 -20.22
C GLU A 174 -6.26 1.48 -19.90
N SER A 175 -6.69 2.10 -18.80
CA SER A 175 -6.15 3.38 -18.32
C SER A 175 -6.40 3.57 -16.84
N THR A 176 -5.41 4.15 -16.13
CA THR A 176 -5.53 4.62 -14.75
C THR A 176 -4.92 6.02 -14.62
N VAL A 177 -5.14 6.70 -13.50
CA VAL A 177 -4.51 8.03 -13.25
C VAL A 177 -2.97 7.90 -13.22
N VAL A 178 -2.45 6.71 -12.92
CA VAL A 178 -1.00 6.44 -12.95
C VAL A 178 -0.47 6.38 -14.39
N THR A 179 -1.21 5.75 -15.31
CA THR A 179 -0.77 5.57 -16.71
C THR A 179 -0.97 6.82 -17.56
N GLU A 180 -1.93 7.69 -17.22
CA GLU A 180 -2.16 8.96 -17.93
C GLU A 180 -1.10 10.04 -17.58
N TRP A 181 -0.54 9.99 -16.36
CA TRP A 181 0.37 11.01 -15.82
C TRP A 181 1.78 10.50 -15.50
N ASP A 182 2.11 9.27 -15.89
CA ASP A 182 3.39 8.59 -15.61
C ASP A 182 3.79 8.64 -14.12
N LEU A 183 2.87 8.37 -13.19
CA LEU A 183 3.10 8.53 -11.74
C LEU A 183 3.89 7.36 -11.11
N VAL A 184 4.82 6.79 -11.86
CA VAL A 184 5.68 5.64 -11.48
C VAL A 184 7.08 6.10 -11.09
N CYS A 185 7.85 5.16 -10.51
CA CYS A 185 9.25 5.36 -10.13
C CYS A 185 9.46 6.66 -9.32
N ASP A 186 10.34 7.57 -9.76
CA ASP A 186 10.62 8.85 -9.10
C ASP A 186 9.40 9.79 -8.98
N ARG A 187 8.34 9.56 -9.77
CA ARG A 187 7.10 10.35 -9.76
C ARG A 187 6.03 9.82 -8.78
N ARG A 188 6.23 8.65 -8.17
CA ARG A 188 5.36 8.11 -7.08
C ARG A 188 5.02 9.14 -5.97
N PRO A 189 5.95 9.98 -5.45
CA PRO A 189 5.61 11.00 -4.44
C PRO A 189 4.72 12.16 -4.94
N LEU A 190 4.52 12.35 -6.26
CA LEU A 190 3.57 13.34 -6.77
C LEU A 190 2.13 12.88 -6.50
N TYR A 191 1.85 11.57 -6.64
CA TYR A 191 0.52 11.02 -6.37
C TYR A 191 0.09 11.18 -4.91
N SER A 192 0.98 10.95 -3.94
CA SER A 192 0.70 11.19 -2.52
C SER A 192 0.62 12.70 -2.18
N SER A 193 1.36 13.54 -2.92
CA SER A 193 1.27 15.00 -2.81
C SER A 193 -0.10 15.54 -3.25
N LEU A 194 -0.71 14.98 -4.31
CA LEU A 194 -2.09 15.33 -4.73
C LEU A 194 -3.11 15.03 -3.61
N GLN A 195 -2.98 13.90 -2.92
CA GLN A 195 -3.82 13.55 -1.78
C GLN A 195 -3.60 14.53 -0.60
N ALA A 196 -2.35 14.91 -0.30
CA ALA A 196 -2.05 15.87 0.75
C ALA A 196 -2.62 17.28 0.46
N VAL A 197 -2.48 17.76 -0.78
CA VAL A 197 -3.06 19.04 -1.24
C VAL A 197 -4.60 19.02 -1.13
N THR A 198 -5.22 17.90 -1.49
CA THR A 198 -6.68 17.70 -1.34
C THR A 198 -7.11 17.85 0.12
N GLN A 199 -6.46 17.14 1.05
CA GLN A 199 -6.80 17.22 2.48
C GLN A 199 -6.53 18.61 3.08
N ALA A 200 -5.49 19.31 2.63
CA ALA A 200 -5.23 20.70 3.01
C ALA A 200 -6.35 21.64 2.53
N GLY A 201 -6.86 21.44 1.31
CA GLY A 201 -8.01 22.17 0.78
C GLY A 201 -9.29 21.97 1.61
N TYR A 202 -9.56 20.74 2.05
CA TYR A 202 -10.70 20.43 2.93
C TYR A 202 -10.56 21.13 4.29
N LEU A 203 -9.36 21.12 4.89
CA LEU A 203 -9.08 21.81 6.14
C LEU A 203 -9.30 23.32 6.01
N LEU A 204 -8.71 23.96 4.99
CA LEU A 204 -8.89 25.39 4.74
C LEU A 204 -10.35 25.77 4.47
N GLY A 205 -11.07 24.97 3.67
CA GLY A 205 -12.49 25.16 3.41
C GLY A 205 -13.34 25.08 4.69
N SER A 206 -13.05 24.13 5.58
CA SER A 206 -13.75 23.99 6.87
C SER A 206 -13.51 25.19 7.81
N LEU A 207 -12.29 25.73 7.86
CA LEU A 207 -11.94 26.89 8.67
C LEU A 207 -12.61 28.17 8.13
N LEU A 208 -12.58 28.38 6.82
CA LEU A 208 -13.22 29.53 6.17
C LEU A 208 -14.74 29.50 6.34
N MET A 209 -15.38 28.35 6.12
CA MET A 209 -16.82 28.19 6.31
C MET A 209 -17.20 28.33 7.78
N GLY A 210 -16.39 27.83 8.71
CA GLY A 210 -16.58 28.02 10.15
C GLY A 210 -16.58 29.49 10.54
N TYR A 211 -15.58 30.25 10.08
CA TYR A 211 -15.50 31.70 10.32
C TYR A 211 -16.66 32.49 9.68
N LEU A 212 -17.12 32.08 8.49
CA LEU A 212 -18.27 32.70 7.82
C LEU A 212 -19.62 32.34 8.47
N CYS A 213 -19.72 31.24 9.22
CA CYS A 213 -20.93 30.84 9.94
C CYS A 213 -21.04 31.44 11.36
N ASP A 214 -19.97 32.04 11.89
CA ASP A 214 -19.92 32.69 13.21
C ASP A 214 -20.33 34.19 13.16
N ARG A 215 -20.71 34.69 11.97
CA ARG A 215 -20.90 36.11 11.66
C ARG A 215 -22.28 36.43 11.07
#